data_AF-A0A9X0FG96-F1
#
_entry.id   AF-A0A9X0FG96-F1
#
_cell.length_a   1.000
_cell.length_b   1.000
_cell.length_c   1.000
_cell.angle_alpha   90.00
_cell.angle_beta   90.00
_cell.angle_gamma   90.00
#
_symmetry.space_group_name_H-M   'P 1'
#
loop_
_entity.id
_entity.type
_entity.pdbx_description
1 polymer ?
#
loop_
_entity_poly.entity_id
_entity_poly.type
_entity_poly.pdbx_seq_one_letter_code
_entity_poly.pdbx_strand_id
1 'polypeptide(L)' 'MNGPRLRLCGALILLPTLVLLLSGWSVLFSAEGAVPTIVQFALLAAGLAMVYRGENPPAQAGG' A
#
# COMPACT_ATOMS: atom_id res chain seq x y z
N MET A 1 16.88 -6.48 3.32
CA MET A 1 16.11 -7.02 2.17
C MET A 1 16.46 -6.18 0.94
N ASN A 2 16.69 -6.80 -0.21
CA ASN A 2 17.10 -6.10 -1.43
C ASN A 2 16.01 -5.10 -1.87
N GLY A 3 16.36 -3.83 -2.08
CA GLY A 3 15.43 -2.75 -2.47
C GLY A 3 14.47 -3.11 -3.61
N PRO A 4 14.91 -3.79 -4.70
CA PRO A 4 14.01 -4.23 -5.77
C PRO A 4 12.91 -5.20 -5.34
N ARG A 5 13.20 -6.12 -4.38
CA ARG A 5 12.19 -7.05 -3.87
C ARG A 5 11.14 -6.33 -3.02
N LEU A 6 11.55 -5.31 -2.26
CA LEU A 6 10.64 -4.51 -1.44
C LEU A 6 9.68 -3.67 -2.32
N ARG A 7 10.20 -3.11 -3.43
CA ARG A 7 9.37 -2.44 -4.46
C ARG A 7 8.36 -3.41 -5.07
N LEU A 8 8.79 -4.61 -5.43
CA LEU A 8 7.91 -5.63 -6.02
C LEU A 8 6.79 -6.04 -5.05
N CYS A 9 7.12 -6.28 -3.78
CA CYS A 9 6.13 -6.55 -2.73
C CYS A 9 5.14 -5.38 -2.54
N GLY A 10 5.65 -4.15 -2.46
CA GLY A 10 4.80 -2.96 -2.32
C GLY A 10 3.87 -2.77 -3.53
N ALA A 11 4.38 -2.97 -4.75
CA ALA A 11 3.59 -2.90 -5.97
C ALA A 11 2.52 -4.00 -6.03
N LEU A 12 2.86 -5.23 -5.61
CA LEU A 12 1.90 -6.35 -5.52
C LEU A 12 0.79 -6.12 -4.50
N ILE A 13 1.00 -5.27 -3.50
CA ILE A 13 -0.03 -4.88 -2.53
C ILE A 13 -0.84 -3.68 -3.08
N LEU A 14 -0.18 -2.69 -3.66
CA LEU A 14 -0.81 -1.49 -4.21
C LEU A 14 -1.79 -1.80 -5.35
N LEU A 15 -1.38 -2.64 -6.29
CA LEU A 15 -2.14 -2.92 -7.50
C LEU A 15 -3.53 -3.52 -7.22
N PRO A 16 -3.68 -4.62 -6.44
CA PRO A 16 -4.99 -5.14 -6.08
C PRO A 16 -5.78 -4.18 -5.18
N THR A 17 -5.10 -3.43 -4.30
CA THR A 17 -5.77 -2.42 -3.44
C THR A 17 -6.41 -1.32 -4.28
N LEU A 18 -5.72 -0.82 -5.31
CA LEU A 18 -6.25 0.18 -6.24
C LEU A 18 -7.40 -0.37 -7.09
N VAL A 19 -7.28 -1.61 -7.58
CA VAL A 19 -8.35 -2.27 -8.34
C VAL A 19 -9.61 -2.44 -7.48
N LEU A 20 -9.47 -2.88 -6.22
CA LEU A 20 -10.59 -3.01 -5.29
C LEU A 20 -11.22 -1.65 -4.95
N LEU A 21 -10.40 -0.60 -4.78
CA LEU A 21 -10.88 0.76 -4.50
C LEU A 21 -11.72 1.29 -5.68
N LEU A 22 -11.24 1.11 -6.91
CA LEU A 22 -11.96 1.52 -8.12
C LEU A 22 -13.23 0.69 -8.34
N SER A 23 -13.17 -0.61 -8.08
CA SER A 23 -14.30 -1.52 -8.31
C SER A 23 -15.37 -1.43 -7.22
N GLY A 24 -14.99 -1.04 -6.00
CA GLY A 24 -15.87 -0.92 -4.83
C GLY A 24 -16.13 0.52 -4.41
N TRP A 25 -15.92 1.49 -5.31
CA TRP A 25 -15.96 2.92 -4.99
C TRP A 25 -17.25 3.37 -4.28
N SER A 26 -18.39 2.78 -4.66
CA SER A 26 -19.69 3.06 -4.04
C SER A 26 -19.82 2.52 -2.60
N VAL A 27 -19.10 1.45 -2.26
CA VAL A 27 -19.13 0.81 -0.94
C VAL A 27 -18.40 1.65 0.10
N LEU A 28 -17.40 2.44 -0.31
CA LEU A 28 -16.66 3.37 0.56
C LEU A 28 -17.57 4.40 1.25
N PHE A 29 -18.71 4.74 0.64
CA PHE A 29 -19.65 5.73 1.15
C PHE A 29 -20.84 5.12 1.91
N SER A 30 -20.87 3.79 2.05
CA SER A 30 -21.89 3.12 2.86
C SER A 30 -21.50 3.09 4.34
N ALA A 31 -22.49 3.17 5.24
CA ALA A 31 -22.26 3.07 6.69
C ALA A 31 -21.60 1.74 7.11
N GLU A 32 -21.90 0.66 6.39
CA GLU A 32 -21.29 -0.66 6.58
C GLU A 32 -19.86 -0.74 5.99
N GLY A 33 -19.50 0.24 5.14
CA GLY A 33 -18.22 0.31 4.43
C GLY A 33 -17.08 0.92 5.25
N ALA A 34 -17.32 1.48 6.43
CA ALA A 34 -16.28 2.20 7.19
C ALA A 34 -15.06 1.31 7.53
N VAL A 35 -15.31 0.09 8.03
CA VAL A 35 -14.24 -0.87 8.38
C VAL A 35 -13.41 -1.30 7.17
N PRO A 36 -14.01 -1.79 6.05
CA PRO A 36 -13.21 -2.15 4.87
C PRO A 36 -12.49 -0.94 4.27
N THR A 37 -13.04 0.27 4.39
CA THR A 37 -12.39 1.51 3.95
C THR A 37 -11.10 1.79 4.74
N ILE A 38 -11.14 1.67 6.08
CA ILE A 38 -9.96 1.85 6.93
C ILE A 38 -8.87 0.83 6.57
N VAL A 39 -9.25 -0.43 6.37
CA VAL A 39 -8.31 -1.49 5.98
C VAL A 39 -7.70 -1.21 4.60
N GLN A 40 -8.50 -0.76 3.64
CA GLN A 40 -8.00 -0.37 2.31
C GLN A 40 -7.03 0.81 2.38
N PHE A 41 -7.31 1.84 3.19
CA PHE A 41 -6.39 2.96 3.40
C PHE A 41 -5.08 2.51 4.06
N ALA A 42 -5.13 1.61 5.04
CA ALA A 42 -3.95 1.05 5.68
C ALA A 42 -3.09 0.25 4.68
N LEU A 43 -3.73 -0.57 3.83
CA LEU A 43 -3.04 -1.33 2.77
C LEU A 43 -2.41 -0.41 1.72
N LEU A 44 -3.12 0.65 1.32
CA LEU A 44 -2.61 1.66 0.40
C LEU A 44 -1.37 2.34 0.98
N ALA A 45 -1.45 2.81 2.22
CA ALA A 45 -0.32 3.44 2.92
C ALA A 45 0.86 2.48 3.10
N ALA A 46 0.60 1.22 3.46
CA ALA A 46 1.63 0.20 3.63
C ALA A 46 2.33 -0.13 2.30
N GLY A 47 1.57 -0.32 1.23
CA GLY A 47 2.11 -0.57 -0.11
C GLY A 47 2.95 0.61 -0.61
N LEU A 48 2.47 1.84 -0.39
CA LEU A 48 3.22 3.06 -0.73
C LEU A 48 4.51 3.19 0.09
N ALA A 49 4.45 2.91 1.39
CA ALA A 49 5.62 2.94 2.27
C ALA A 49 6.66 1.88 1.88
N MET A 50 6.23 0.68 1.46
CA MET A 50 7.13 -0.37 0.96
C MET A 50 7.79 0.01 -0.37
N VAL A 51 7.03 0.59 -1.30
CA VAL A 51 7.60 1.11 -2.55
C VAL A 51 8.60 2.20 -2.24
N TYR A 52 8.21 3.21 -1.44
CA TYR A 52 9.06 4.34 -1.06
C TYR A 52 10.36 3.90 -0.37
N ARG A 53 10.29 2.99 0.60
CA ARG A 53 11.48 2.41 1.25
C ARG A 53 12.31 1.53 0.32
N GLY A 54 11.70 0.99 -0.73
CA GLY A 54 12.40 0.23 -1.76
C GLY A 54 13.12 1.12 -2.78
N GLU A 55 12.59 2.33 -3.06
CA GLU A 55 13.27 3.35 -3.88
C GLU A 55 14.33 4.10 -3.09
N ASN A 56 14.01 4.42 -1.84
CA ASN A 56 14.85 5.12 -0.88
C ASN A 56 15.19 4.13 0.23
N PRO A 57 16.08 3.15 -0.03
CA PRO A 57 16.59 2.32 1.04
C PRO A 57 17.11 3.26 2.13
N PRO A 58 16.81 3.01 3.41
CA PRO A 58 17.30 3.85 4.49
C PRO A 58 18.81 3.96 4.26
N ALA A 59 19.31 5.21 4.18
CA ALA A 59 20.74 5.44 4.17
C ALA A 59 21.29 4.56 5.28
N GLN A 60 22.20 3.64 4.95
CA GLN A 60 22.96 2.97 6.00
C GLN A 60 23.44 4.11 6.89
N ALA A 61 22.93 4.15 8.13
CA ALA A 61 23.56 4.90 9.19
C ALA A 61 24.93 4.23 9.32
N GLY A 62 25.87 4.69 8.49
CA GLY A 62 27.25 4.27 8.52
C GLY A 62 27.91 5.03 9.66
N GLY A 63 28.58 4.28 10.53
CA GLY A 63 29.43 4.79 11.61
C GLY A 63 28.85 4.52 12.98
#